data_AF-A0A9R1T4P9-F1
#
_entry.id   AF-A0A9R1T4P9-F1
#
_cell.length_a   1.000
_cell.length_b   1.000
_cell.length_c   1.000
_cell.angle_alpha   90.00
_cell.angle_beta   90.00
_cell.angle_gamma   90.00
#
_symmetry.space_group_name_H-M   'P 1'
#
loop_
_entity.id
_entity.type
_entity.pdbx_description
1 polymer ?
#
loop_
_entity_poly.entity_id
_entity_poly.type
_entity_poly.pdbx_seq_one_letter_code
_entity_poly.pdbx_strand_id
1 'polypeptide(L)'
;MAHTLKIHEVVPDVIDEVPPAVVDVTYGNNLKVEIGKELTPTQVKDKPEVKWNSEAGAFYTLCMTDPDAPSRKTPTFREWHHWLVGNIPENKISEGEVLSDYVGSGPPKDTGLHRYVFLVYKQPGKLSFDEKRLTNRSGDGRGKFSIRKFAAKHQLGQPIAGNMYQAAWDDYVPILYKQLGE
;
A
#
# COMPACT_ATOMS: atom_id res chain seq x y z
N MET A 1 -12.60 -11.94 0.43
CA MET A 1 -11.79 -11.04 -0.42
C MET A 1 -12.58 -10.46 -1.59
N ALA A 2 -12.96 -11.24 -2.61
CA ALA A 2 -13.57 -10.73 -3.84
C ALA A 2 -14.78 -9.80 -3.61
N HIS A 3 -15.71 -10.20 -2.75
CA HIS A 3 -16.88 -9.40 -2.39
C HIS A 3 -16.50 -8.05 -1.77
N THR A 4 -15.62 -8.06 -0.79
CA THR A 4 -15.14 -6.86 -0.08
C THR A 4 -14.42 -5.89 -1.02
N LEU A 5 -13.49 -6.37 -1.85
CA LEU A 5 -12.75 -5.51 -2.78
C LEU A 5 -13.66 -4.83 -3.82
N LYS A 6 -14.78 -5.47 -4.20
CA LYS A 6 -15.78 -4.87 -5.09
C LYS A 6 -16.67 -3.87 -4.37
N ILE A 7 -17.17 -4.18 -3.17
CA ILE A 7 -18.03 -3.26 -2.39
C ILE A 7 -17.27 -1.99 -1.99
N HIS A 8 -16.00 -2.12 -1.61
CA HIS A 8 -15.16 -0.97 -1.33
C HIS A 8 -14.55 -0.34 -2.59
N GLU A 9 -14.96 -0.77 -3.79
CA GLU A 9 -14.53 -0.22 -5.09
C GLU A 9 -13.01 -0.24 -5.31
N VAL A 10 -12.25 -1.07 -4.58
CA VAL A 10 -10.82 -1.30 -4.89
C VAL A 10 -10.70 -1.85 -6.31
N VAL A 11 -11.64 -2.72 -6.69
CA VAL A 11 -12.02 -2.96 -8.08
C VAL A 11 -13.28 -2.12 -8.35
N PRO A 12 -13.27 -1.11 -9.26
CA PRO A 12 -12.24 -0.83 -10.25
C PRO A 12 -11.38 0.41 -9.95
N ASP A 13 -11.34 0.98 -8.74
CA ASP A 13 -10.58 2.23 -8.55
C ASP A 13 -9.06 2.04 -8.65
N VAL A 14 -8.54 0.92 -8.14
CA VAL A 14 -7.09 0.68 -7.96
C VAL A 14 -6.57 -0.41 -8.90
N ILE A 15 -7.30 -1.50 -9.03
CA ILE A 15 -6.95 -2.67 -9.85
C ILE A 15 -8.16 -3.12 -10.67
N ASP A 16 -7.91 -3.85 -11.75
CA ASP A 16 -8.95 -4.24 -12.70
C ASP A 16 -9.57 -5.61 -12.36
N GLU A 17 -8.80 -6.46 -11.67
CA GLU A 17 -9.19 -7.81 -11.30
C GLU A 17 -8.92 -8.07 -9.81
N VAL A 18 -9.70 -8.99 -9.23
CA VAL A 18 -9.50 -9.43 -7.86
C VAL A 18 -8.26 -10.32 -7.80
N PRO A 19 -7.26 -10.05 -6.93
CA PRO A 19 -6.11 -10.93 -6.76
C PRO A 19 -6.57 -12.34 -6.34
N PRO A 20 -5.86 -13.41 -6.72
CA PRO A 20 -6.28 -14.77 -6.38
C PRO A 20 -6.04 -15.15 -4.91
N ALA A 21 -5.14 -14.45 -4.20
CA ALA A 21 -4.81 -14.72 -2.80
C ALA A 21 -4.93 -13.47 -1.91
N VAL A 22 -5.06 -13.69 -0.59
CA VAL A 22 -4.96 -12.63 0.41
C VAL A 22 -3.50 -12.50 0.82
N VAL A 23 -2.99 -11.26 0.91
CA VAL A 23 -1.68 -11.01 1.55
C VAL A 23 -1.87 -10.87 3.06
N ASP A 24 -1.08 -11.61 3.83
CA ASP A 24 -1.11 -11.57 5.29
C ASP A 24 -0.34 -10.33 5.77
N VAL A 25 -1.02 -9.42 6.46
CA VAL A 25 -0.43 -8.20 7.02
C VAL A 25 -0.70 -8.18 8.51
N THR A 26 0.37 -8.08 9.31
CA THR A 26 0.29 -8.08 10.77
C THR A 26 1.09 -6.90 11.33
N TYR A 27 0.40 -6.03 12.06
CA TYR A 27 0.99 -4.92 12.81
C TYR A 27 1.41 -5.37 14.22
N GLY A 28 2.02 -4.46 14.98
CA GLY A 28 2.41 -4.72 16.38
C GLY A 28 1.26 -5.26 17.23
N ASN A 29 1.61 -5.98 18.30
CA ASN A 29 0.64 -6.67 19.18
C ASN A 29 -0.22 -7.73 18.46
N ASN A 30 0.30 -8.36 17.40
CA ASN A 30 -0.39 -9.37 16.59
C ASN A 30 -1.69 -8.88 15.94
N LEU A 31 -1.80 -7.58 15.69
CA LEU A 31 -2.97 -6.98 15.04
C LEU A 31 -2.97 -7.34 13.55
N LYS A 32 -3.83 -8.28 13.17
CA LYS A 32 -3.96 -8.70 11.76
C LYS A 32 -4.88 -7.77 10.98
N VAL A 33 -4.50 -7.49 9.75
CA VAL A 33 -5.38 -6.81 8.78
C VAL A 33 -6.40 -7.82 8.27
N GLU A 34 -7.63 -7.70 8.77
CA GLU A 34 -8.79 -8.36 8.21
C GLU A 34 -9.41 -7.50 7.10
N ILE A 35 -9.72 -8.12 5.96
CA ILE A 35 -10.08 -7.38 4.76
C ILE A 35 -11.32 -6.49 4.96
N GLY A 36 -11.16 -5.19 4.67
CA GLY A 36 -12.23 -4.19 4.78
C GLY A 36 -12.48 -3.66 6.18
N LYS A 37 -11.84 -4.22 7.22
CA LYS A 37 -12.00 -3.75 8.59
C LYS A 37 -11.36 -2.38 8.79
N GLU A 38 -11.82 -1.70 9.82
CA GLU A 38 -11.32 -0.40 10.21
C GLU A 38 -10.18 -0.58 11.22
N LEU A 39 -9.08 0.13 10.99
CA LEU A 39 -7.94 0.25 11.90
C LEU A 39 -7.66 1.74 12.14
N THR A 40 -7.05 2.07 13.26
CA THR A 40 -6.69 3.47 13.54
C THR A 40 -5.29 3.81 13.01
N PRO A 41 -5.03 5.07 12.60
CA PRO A 41 -3.68 5.52 12.26
C PRO A 41 -2.63 5.17 13.33
N THR A 42 -2.99 5.28 14.61
CA THR A 42 -2.14 4.88 15.74
C THR A 42 -1.75 3.40 15.70
N GLN A 43 -2.68 2.51 15.36
CA GLN A 43 -2.42 1.06 15.27
C GLN A 43 -1.48 0.71 14.11
N VAL A 44 -1.51 1.50 13.04
CA VAL A 44 -0.78 1.25 11.78
C VAL A 44 0.39 2.21 11.57
N LYS A 45 0.83 2.92 12.62
CA LYS A 45 1.92 3.90 12.53
C LYS A 45 3.27 3.29 12.16
N ASP A 46 3.51 2.05 12.59
CA ASP A 46 4.76 1.33 12.40
C ASP A 46 4.62 0.32 11.24
N LYS A 47 5.74 0.05 10.55
CA LYS A 47 5.78 -0.88 9.41
C LYS A 47 5.30 -2.28 9.82
N PRO A 48 4.35 -2.90 9.11
CA PRO A 48 3.86 -4.25 9.44
C PRO A 48 4.81 -5.35 8.97
N GLU A 49 4.63 -6.55 9.52
CA GLU A 49 5.08 -7.78 8.89
C GLU A 49 4.11 -8.16 7.77
N VAL A 50 4.65 -8.50 6.59
CA VAL A 50 3.84 -8.87 5.41
C VAL A 50 4.33 -10.20 4.85
N LYS A 51 3.40 -11.13 4.59
CA LYS A 51 3.68 -12.47 4.08
C LYS A 51 2.72 -12.86 2.95
N TRP A 52 3.24 -13.60 1.99
CA TRP A 52 2.48 -14.25 0.91
C TRP A 52 3.16 -15.56 0.53
N ASN A 53 2.46 -16.38 -0.25
CA ASN A 53 3.02 -17.57 -0.87
C ASN A 53 3.93 -17.15 -2.02
N SER A 54 5.24 -17.38 -1.88
CA SER A 54 6.25 -17.07 -2.88
C SER A 54 6.80 -18.32 -3.56
N GLU A 55 7.32 -18.15 -4.76
CA GLU A 55 8.04 -19.17 -5.52
C GLU A 55 9.55 -19.01 -5.31
N ALA A 56 10.26 -20.14 -5.19
CA ALA A 56 11.71 -20.14 -5.02
C ALA A 56 12.40 -19.43 -6.20
N GLY A 57 13.31 -18.51 -5.89
CA GLY A 57 14.06 -17.74 -6.90
C GLY A 57 13.28 -16.66 -7.63
N ALA A 58 11.98 -16.45 -7.33
CA ALA A 58 11.20 -15.37 -7.91
C ALA A 58 11.40 -14.04 -7.15
N PHE A 59 11.17 -12.94 -7.85
CA PHE A 59 11.20 -11.59 -7.29
C PHE A 59 9.78 -11.00 -7.26
N TYR A 60 9.53 -10.14 -6.27
CA TYR A 60 8.23 -9.54 -6.03
C TYR A 60 8.31 -8.04 -5.81
N THR A 61 7.20 -7.38 -6.12
CA THR A 61 6.92 -5.99 -5.75
C THR A 61 5.78 -5.97 -4.73
N LEU A 62 5.96 -5.22 -3.64
CA LEU A 62 4.93 -4.92 -2.65
C LEU A 62 4.57 -3.43 -2.75
N CYS A 63 3.29 -3.12 -2.81
CA CYS A 63 2.75 -1.77 -2.75
C CYS A 63 1.67 -1.66 -1.67
N MET A 64 1.70 -0.57 -0.90
CA MET A 64 0.60 -0.08 -0.08
C MET A 64 0.17 1.28 -0.62
N THR A 65 -1.11 1.45 -0.98
CA THR A 65 -1.60 2.66 -1.66
C THR A 65 -2.96 3.12 -1.14
N ASP A 66 -3.16 4.44 -1.10
CA ASP A 66 -4.41 5.12 -0.72
C ASP A 66 -5.04 5.82 -1.94
N PRO A 67 -6.14 5.29 -2.51
CA PRO A 67 -6.84 5.92 -3.62
C PRO A 67 -7.74 7.08 -3.20
N ASP A 68 -7.89 7.32 -1.91
CA ASP A 68 -8.83 8.28 -1.35
C ASP A 68 -8.16 9.59 -0.95
N ALA A 69 -6.86 9.79 -1.18
CA ALA A 69 -6.19 11.04 -0.82
C ALA A 69 -6.68 12.26 -1.67
N PRO A 70 -7.04 13.40 -1.06
CA PRO A 70 -7.16 13.67 0.38
C PRO A 70 -8.51 13.29 0.98
N SER A 71 -9.56 13.05 0.17
CA SER A 71 -10.79 12.38 0.61
C SER A 71 -11.38 11.53 -0.51
N ARG A 72 -12.07 10.42 -0.19
CA ARG A 72 -12.73 9.57 -1.20
C ARG A 72 -13.72 10.35 -2.07
N LYS A 73 -14.37 11.37 -1.51
CA LYS A 73 -15.31 12.25 -2.21
C LYS A 73 -14.63 13.13 -3.26
N THR A 74 -13.42 13.61 -2.97
CA THR A 74 -12.67 14.52 -3.84
C THR A 74 -11.19 14.11 -3.89
N PRO A 75 -10.84 12.99 -4.54
CA PRO A 75 -9.52 12.36 -4.40
C PRO A 75 -8.48 12.94 -5.35
N THR A 76 -8.12 14.22 -5.18
CA THR A 76 -7.22 14.97 -6.08
C THR A 76 -5.76 14.49 -6.07
N PHE A 77 -5.36 13.71 -5.06
CA PHE A 77 -4.04 13.09 -4.96
C PHE A 77 -4.07 11.58 -5.22
N ARG A 78 -5.18 11.02 -5.72
CA ARG A 78 -5.27 9.60 -6.07
C ARG A 78 -4.14 9.18 -7.02
N GLU A 79 -3.41 8.12 -6.74
CA GLU A 79 -3.23 7.45 -5.44
C GLU A 79 -2.11 8.13 -4.65
N TRP A 80 -2.16 8.08 -3.31
CA TRP A 80 -1.05 8.41 -2.44
C TRP A 80 -0.42 7.10 -1.93
N HIS A 81 0.79 6.78 -2.37
CA HIS A 81 1.40 5.49 -2.05
C HIS A 81 2.21 5.55 -0.75
N HIS A 82 1.83 4.69 0.19
CA HIS A 82 2.37 4.62 1.55
C HIS A 82 3.65 3.79 1.65
N TRP A 83 3.79 2.79 0.79
CA TRP A 83 4.96 1.92 0.79
C TRP A 83 5.15 1.28 -0.58
N LEU A 84 6.38 1.25 -1.08
CA LEU A 84 6.72 0.60 -2.34
C LEU A 84 8.10 -0.05 -2.25
N VAL A 85 8.14 -1.37 -2.44
CA VAL A 85 9.37 -2.17 -2.40
C VAL A 85 9.37 -3.08 -3.61
N GLY A 86 10.42 -3.01 -4.41
CA GLY A 86 10.65 -3.90 -5.54
C GLY A 86 11.76 -4.90 -5.26
N ASN A 87 12.02 -5.81 -6.19
CA ASN A 87 13.12 -6.77 -6.12
C ASN A 87 13.16 -7.58 -4.82
N ILE A 88 12.00 -7.85 -4.20
CA ILE A 88 11.91 -8.67 -2.98
C ILE A 88 12.18 -10.12 -3.39
N PRO A 89 13.27 -10.77 -2.94
CA PRO A 89 13.47 -12.18 -3.21
C PRO A 89 12.49 -13.00 -2.37
N GLU A 90 11.70 -13.86 -3.03
CA GLU A 90 10.69 -14.70 -2.39
C GLU A 90 9.68 -13.88 -1.56
N ASN A 91 9.76 -13.91 -0.24
CA ASN A 91 8.95 -13.08 0.67
C ASN A 91 9.81 -12.28 1.67
N LYS A 92 11.11 -12.13 1.37
CA LYS A 92 12.10 -11.50 2.27
C LYS A 92 12.16 -10.00 2.02
N ILE A 93 11.15 -9.28 2.47
CA ILE A 93 11.01 -7.83 2.22
C ILE A 93 12.24 -7.02 2.65
N SER A 94 12.92 -7.43 3.72
CA SER A 94 14.15 -6.80 4.20
C SER A 94 15.32 -6.86 3.22
N GLU A 95 15.29 -7.79 2.26
CA GLU A 95 16.28 -7.93 1.18
C GLU A 95 15.83 -7.25 -0.12
N GLY A 96 14.62 -6.67 -0.14
CA GLY A 96 14.09 -5.93 -1.27
C GLY A 96 14.65 -4.52 -1.39
N GLU A 97 14.44 -3.92 -2.55
CA GLU A 97 14.80 -2.55 -2.86
C GLU A 97 13.65 -1.60 -2.49
N VAL A 98 13.84 -0.83 -1.41
CA VAL A 98 12.84 0.14 -0.94
C VAL A 98 12.83 1.36 -1.86
N LEU A 99 11.78 1.47 -2.68
CA LEU A 99 11.57 2.62 -3.58
C LEU A 99 10.91 3.78 -2.84
N SER A 100 10.00 3.47 -1.92
CA SER A 100 9.36 4.46 -1.06
C SER A 100 9.16 3.87 0.31
N ASP A 101 9.80 4.47 1.32
CA ASP A 101 9.79 3.97 2.70
C ASP A 101 8.38 4.02 3.30
N TYR A 102 8.12 3.22 4.32
CA TYR A 102 6.79 3.11 4.94
C TYR A 102 6.36 4.42 5.60
N VAL A 103 5.16 4.88 5.27
CA VAL A 103 4.43 5.94 5.98
C VAL A 103 3.09 5.36 6.41
N GLY A 104 2.75 5.46 7.71
CA GLY A 104 1.47 4.99 8.23
C GLY A 104 0.27 5.74 7.64
N SER A 105 -0.94 5.33 7.99
CA SER A 105 -2.16 6.03 7.58
C SER A 105 -2.19 7.45 8.15
N GLY A 106 -2.56 8.42 7.32
CA GLY A 106 -2.67 9.83 7.69
C GLY A 106 -3.89 10.52 7.10
N PRO A 107 -5.10 9.93 7.19
CA PRO A 107 -6.29 10.53 6.60
C PRO A 107 -6.55 11.88 7.30
N PRO A 108 -6.74 12.98 6.54
CA PRO A 108 -7.00 14.28 7.15
C PRO A 108 -8.29 14.28 7.99
N LYS A 109 -8.40 15.24 8.90
CA LYS A 109 -9.61 15.39 9.70
C LYS A 109 -10.81 15.68 8.80
N ASP A 110 -11.97 15.12 9.14
CA ASP A 110 -13.25 15.33 8.45
C ASP A 110 -13.31 14.84 6.98
N THR A 111 -12.38 13.96 6.55
CA THR A 111 -12.39 13.34 5.21
C THR A 111 -13.04 11.95 5.18
N GLY A 112 -13.37 11.41 6.35
CA GLY A 112 -13.97 10.09 6.53
C GLY A 112 -12.95 8.95 6.39
N LEU A 113 -13.45 7.78 5.99
CA LEU A 113 -12.64 6.58 5.81
C LEU A 113 -11.87 6.60 4.48
N HIS A 114 -10.57 6.36 4.57
CA HIS A 114 -9.69 6.09 3.44
C HIS A 114 -9.40 4.60 3.34
N ARG A 115 -9.31 4.07 2.12
CA ARG A 115 -8.93 2.68 1.85
C ARG A 115 -7.41 2.57 1.76
N TYR A 116 -6.82 1.70 2.55
CA TYR A 116 -5.40 1.36 2.46
C TYR A 116 -5.26 -0.02 1.85
N VAL A 117 -4.78 -0.09 0.61
CA VAL A 117 -4.76 -1.31 -0.20
C VAL A 117 -3.33 -1.84 -0.30
N PHE A 118 -3.12 -3.09 0.12
CA PHE A 118 -1.89 -3.83 -0.12
C PHE A 118 -2.01 -4.69 -1.37
N LEU A 119 -0.97 -4.67 -2.21
CA LEU A 119 -0.89 -5.43 -3.44
C LEU A 119 0.52 -6.05 -3.56
N VAL A 120 0.56 -7.33 -3.92
CA VAL A 120 1.80 -8.05 -4.23
C VAL A 120 1.77 -8.49 -5.68
N TYR A 121 2.84 -8.18 -6.41
CA TYR A 121 3.04 -8.58 -7.79
C TYR A 121 4.26 -9.48 -7.91
N LYS A 122 4.16 -10.53 -8.73
CA LYS A 122 5.33 -11.30 -9.15
C LYS A 122 6.02 -10.55 -10.30
N GLN A 123 7.33 -10.35 -10.19
CA GLN A 123 8.11 -9.72 -11.26
C GLN A 123 8.50 -10.75 -12.32
N PRO A 124 8.69 -10.34 -13.59
CA PRO A 124 9.22 -11.22 -14.63
C PRO A 124 10.69 -11.62 -14.39
N GLY A 125 11.37 -10.90 -13.50
CA GLY A 125 12.75 -11.13 -13.06
C GLY A 125 13.18 -10.03 -12.11
N LYS A 126 14.49 -9.92 -11.85
CA LYS A 126 15.04 -8.75 -11.14
C LYS A 126 14.96 -7.53 -12.06
N LEU A 127 14.43 -6.42 -11.54
CA LEU A 127 14.17 -5.19 -12.27
C LEU A 127 15.18 -4.09 -11.91
N SER A 128 15.25 -3.05 -12.74
CA SER A 128 15.93 -1.80 -12.43
C SER A 128 14.88 -0.68 -12.32
N PHE A 129 14.87 0.01 -11.20
CA PHE A 129 13.89 1.06 -10.89
C PHE A 129 14.52 2.45 -10.98
N ASP A 130 14.02 3.26 -11.90
CA ASP A 130 14.37 4.68 -12.12
C ASP A 130 13.52 5.64 -11.28
N GLU A 131 12.53 5.14 -10.53
CA GLU A 131 11.72 5.96 -9.61
C GLU A 131 12.59 6.67 -8.56
N LYS A 132 12.21 7.86 -8.12
CA LYS A 132 12.92 8.52 -7.01
C LYS A 132 12.78 7.70 -5.73
N ARG A 133 13.87 7.52 -4.99
CA ARG A 133 13.80 6.90 -3.64
C ARG A 133 13.19 7.90 -2.67
N LEU A 134 12.02 7.56 -2.12
CA LEU A 134 11.27 8.43 -1.20
C LEU A 134 11.48 7.98 0.25
N THR A 135 11.84 8.92 1.12
CA THR A 135 11.91 8.67 2.56
C THR A 135 10.53 8.80 3.20
N ASN A 136 10.41 8.41 4.47
CA ASN A 136 9.23 8.65 5.30
C ASN A 136 9.27 10.02 6.01
N ARG A 137 10.02 11.00 5.49
CA ARG A 137 10.18 12.34 6.07
C ARG A 137 9.68 13.47 5.15
N SER A 138 8.97 13.12 4.09
CA SER A 138 8.39 14.07 3.13
C SER A 138 7.21 13.43 2.41
N GLY A 139 6.16 14.23 2.16
CA GLY A 139 5.04 13.86 1.29
C GLY A 139 5.36 13.98 -0.21
N ASP A 140 6.51 14.56 -0.58
CA ASP A 140 6.86 14.85 -1.97
C ASP A 140 6.97 13.58 -2.82
N GLY A 141 6.30 13.58 -3.97
CA GLY A 141 6.31 12.47 -4.92
C GLY A 141 5.41 11.29 -4.53
N ARG A 142 4.69 11.36 -3.40
CA ARG A 142 3.81 10.29 -2.91
C ARG A 142 2.44 10.27 -3.59
N GLY A 143 1.85 11.45 -3.79
CA GLY A 143 0.53 11.62 -4.42
C GLY A 143 0.57 11.53 -5.95
N LYS A 144 -0.60 11.34 -6.56
CA LYS A 144 -0.77 11.15 -8.02
C LYS A 144 -0.03 9.92 -8.55
N PHE A 145 0.26 8.97 -7.67
CA PHE A 145 0.76 7.66 -8.04
C PHE A 145 -0.34 6.84 -8.72
N SER A 146 0.06 5.81 -9.46
CA SER A 146 -0.88 4.83 -10.01
C SER A 146 -0.20 3.48 -10.05
N ILE A 147 -0.66 2.55 -9.21
CA ILE A 147 -0.10 1.19 -9.19
C ILE A 147 -0.28 0.50 -10.54
N ARG A 148 -1.35 0.81 -11.28
CA ARG A 148 -1.55 0.33 -12.65
C ARG A 148 -0.44 0.79 -13.60
N LYS A 149 -0.11 2.08 -13.61
CA LYS A 149 0.94 2.62 -14.49
C LYS A 149 2.30 2.04 -14.11
N PHE A 150 2.57 1.89 -12.81
CA PHE A 150 3.79 1.24 -12.32
C PHE A 150 3.87 -0.23 -12.79
N ALA A 151 2.79 -1.00 -12.60
CA ALA A 151 2.71 -2.39 -13.05
C ALA A 151 2.87 -2.54 -14.56
N ALA A 152 2.27 -1.65 -15.36
CA ALA A 152 2.40 -1.65 -16.81
C ALA A 152 3.83 -1.31 -17.26
N LYS A 153 4.45 -0.28 -16.67
CA LYS A 153 5.84 0.14 -16.95
C LYS A 153 6.83 -1.01 -16.74
N HIS A 154 6.64 -1.76 -15.65
CA HIS A 154 7.55 -2.82 -15.22
C HIS A 154 7.08 -4.23 -15.59
N GLN A 155 6.03 -4.35 -16.42
CA GLN A 155 5.49 -5.62 -16.92
C GLN A 155 5.14 -6.62 -15.80
N LEU A 156 4.57 -6.11 -14.70
CA LEU A 156 4.24 -6.91 -13.51
C LEU A 156 3.00 -7.79 -13.69
N GLY A 157 2.18 -7.53 -14.72
CA GLY A 157 0.89 -8.20 -14.91
C GLY A 157 -0.12 -7.85 -13.80
N GLN A 158 -0.90 -8.84 -13.39
CA GLN A 158 -1.91 -8.69 -12.33
C GLN A 158 -1.33 -8.98 -10.94
N PRO A 159 -1.88 -8.37 -9.86
CA PRO A 159 -1.46 -8.69 -8.51
C PRO A 159 -1.79 -10.16 -8.17
N ILE A 160 -0.84 -10.85 -7.54
CA ILE A 160 -1.00 -12.24 -7.10
C ILE A 160 -1.66 -12.34 -5.72
N ALA A 161 -1.57 -11.29 -4.92
CA ALA A 161 -2.21 -11.21 -3.62
C ALA A 161 -2.61 -9.77 -3.28
N GLY A 162 -3.67 -9.61 -2.49
CA GLY A 162 -4.07 -8.31 -1.99
C GLY A 162 -4.86 -8.37 -0.69
N ASN A 163 -4.86 -7.25 0.03
CA ASN A 163 -5.60 -7.07 1.28
C ASN A 163 -5.91 -5.58 1.45
N MET A 164 -6.81 -5.21 2.34
CA MET A 164 -7.09 -3.81 2.63
C MET A 164 -7.67 -3.60 4.01
N TYR A 165 -7.45 -2.42 4.57
CA TYR A 165 -8.22 -1.89 5.71
C TYR A 165 -8.70 -0.47 5.40
N GLN A 166 -9.56 0.06 6.24
CA GLN A 166 -9.94 1.46 6.21
C GLN A 166 -9.44 2.18 7.45
N ALA A 167 -9.08 3.45 7.35
CA ALA A 167 -8.80 4.27 8.53
C ALA A 167 -9.37 5.68 8.34
N ALA A 168 -9.81 6.27 9.45
CA ALA A 168 -10.18 7.68 9.56
C ALA A 168 -9.21 8.37 10.54
N TRP A 169 -9.33 9.69 10.63
CA TRP A 169 -8.46 10.50 11.48
C TRP A 169 -8.46 10.06 12.95
N ASP A 170 -7.28 10.06 13.58
CA ASP A 170 -7.09 10.02 15.03
C ASP A 170 -6.00 11.04 15.46
N ASP A 171 -5.67 11.06 16.75
CA ASP A 171 -4.71 11.99 17.35
C ASP A 171 -3.23 11.73 16.97
N TYR A 172 -2.91 10.62 16.30
CA TYR A 172 -1.57 10.39 15.74
C TYR A 172 -1.34 11.14 14.43
N VAL A 173 -2.39 11.42 13.64
CA VAL A 173 -2.26 12.06 12.32
C VAL A 173 -1.47 13.40 12.36
N PRO A 174 -1.70 14.32 13.31
CA PRO A 174 -0.89 15.54 13.42
C PRO A 174 0.60 15.28 13.70
N ILE A 175 0.94 14.17 14.38
CA ILE A 175 2.33 13.77 14.63
C ILE A 175 2.97 13.28 13.33
N LEU A 176 2.21 12.51 12.54
CA LEU A 176 2.64 12.05 11.22
C LEU A 176 2.90 13.22 10.26
N TYR A 177 2.05 14.25 10.24
CA TYR A 177 2.25 15.43 9.38
C TYR A 177 3.54 16.17 9.74
N LYS A 178 3.84 16.35 11.03
CA LYS A 178 5.14 16.89 11.47
C LYS A 178 6.32 16.05 11.00
N GLN A 179 6.19 14.73 10.98
CA GLN A 179 7.22 13.83 10.44
C GLN A 179 7.46 14.08 8.94
N LEU A 180 6.42 14.44 8.19
CA LEU A 180 6.47 14.72 6.75
C LEU A 180 6.84 16.18 6.43
N GLY A 181 7.02 17.03 7.44
CA GLY A 181 7.37 18.45 7.27
C GLY A 181 6.17 19.37 7.03
N GLU A 182 4.97 18.93 7.41
CA GLU A 182 3.70 19.69 7.33
C GLU A 182 3.30 20.30 8.68
#